data_AF-A0A962G1Q1-F1
#
_entry.id   AF-A0A962G1Q1-F1
#
_cell.length_a   1.000
_cell.length_b   1.000
_cell.length_c   1.000
_cell.angle_alpha   90.00
_cell.angle_beta   90.00
_cell.angle_gamma   90.00
#
_symmetry.space_group_name_H-M   'P 1'
#
loop_
_entity.id
_entity.type
_entity.pdbx_description
1 polymer ?
#
loop_
_entity_poly.entity_id
_entity_poly.type
_entity_poly.pdbx_seq_one_letter_code
_entity_poly.pdbx_strand_id
1 'polypeptide(L)'
;EVRHHAPRSAYGLRLSGSFVFTGDTRPIPEVLAGFDEPLIAHDCVLSGNPSHSGIDDLEREYPRELLDRLLLYHYASAEDGERLRERGYAVAVPGQGYDLSPPSPLVDDVT
;
A
#
# COMPACT_ATOMS: atom_id res chain seq x y z
N GLU A 1 6.21 -1.51 -11.79
CA GLU A 1 6.81 -0.23 -11.36
C GLU A 1 5.75 0.54 -10.59
N VAL A 2 6.15 1.36 -9.62
CA VAL A 2 5.23 2.25 -8.88
C VAL A 2 5.57 3.72 -9.16
N ARG A 3 4.64 4.63 -8.87
CA ARG A 3 4.81 6.05 -9.16
C ARG A 3 5.69 6.69 -8.09
N HIS A 4 6.91 7.10 -8.44
CA HIS A 4 7.86 7.72 -7.52
C HIS A 4 8.53 8.95 -8.17
N HIS A 5 9.50 9.60 -7.51
CA HIS A 5 10.11 10.84 -8.00
C HIS A 5 10.79 10.70 -9.38
N ALA A 6 11.20 9.48 -9.76
CA ALA A 6 11.76 9.18 -11.07
C ALA A 6 11.24 7.83 -11.60
N PRO A 7 11.05 7.68 -12.92
CA PRO A 7 10.67 6.39 -13.51
C PRO A 7 11.71 5.30 -13.23
N ARG A 8 11.24 4.07 -13.06
CA ARG A 8 12.02 2.83 -12.87
C ARG A 8 12.94 2.85 -11.65
N SER A 9 12.69 3.75 -10.71
CA SER A 9 13.45 3.89 -9.45
C SER A 9 12.84 3.17 -8.26
N ALA A 10 11.56 2.79 -8.35
CA ALA A 10 10.84 2.08 -7.30
C ALA A 10 9.90 1.01 -7.87
N TYR A 11 9.75 -0.10 -7.14
CA TYR A 11 8.93 -1.25 -7.53
C TYR A 11 8.19 -1.79 -6.32
N GLY A 12 6.94 -2.19 -6.55
CA GLY A 12 6.18 -2.99 -5.60
C GLY A 12 6.38 -4.49 -5.85
N LEU A 13 5.99 -5.28 -4.86
CA LEU A 13 5.96 -6.74 -4.87
C LEU A 13 4.52 -7.19 -4.64
N ARG A 14 4.10 -8.23 -5.37
CA ARG A 14 2.83 -8.90 -5.15
C ARG A 14 3.11 -10.39 -4.95
N LEU A 15 2.47 -10.97 -3.95
CA LEU A 15 2.30 -12.40 -3.83
C LEU A 15 0.83 -12.72 -4.06
N SER A 16 0.53 -13.28 -5.23
CA SER A 16 -0.85 -13.50 -5.70
C SER A 16 -1.70 -14.24 -4.68
N GLY A 17 -2.88 -13.71 -4.39
CA GLY A 17 -3.82 -14.27 -3.41
C GLY A 17 -3.44 -14.05 -1.95
N SER A 18 -2.29 -13.40 -1.68
CA SER A 18 -1.78 -13.16 -0.33
C SER A 18 -1.74 -11.66 -0.01
N PHE A 19 -0.81 -10.91 -0.61
CA PHE A 19 -0.64 -9.48 -0.33
C PHE A 19 0.03 -8.71 -1.47
N VAL A 20 -0.11 -7.38 -1.42
CA VAL A 20 0.67 -6.42 -2.19
C VAL A 20 1.49 -5.56 -1.24
N PHE A 21 2.75 -5.29 -1.59
CA PHE A 21 3.62 -4.32 -0.93
C PHE A 21 4.06 -3.29 -1.98
N THR A 22 3.70 -2.02 -1.82
CA THR A 22 3.88 -1.05 -2.90
C THR A 22 5.30 -0.48 -2.99
N GLY A 23 6.08 -0.53 -1.93
CA GLY A 23 7.26 0.34 -1.83
C GLY A 23 6.85 1.81 -1.78
N ASP A 24 7.85 2.69 -1.89
CA ASP A 24 7.67 4.15 -1.81
C ASP A 24 6.97 4.65 -3.07
N THR A 25 5.80 5.25 -2.91
CA THR A 25 4.98 5.64 -4.05
C THR A 25 3.99 6.75 -3.75
N ARG A 26 3.76 7.60 -4.75
CA ARG A 26 2.53 8.39 -4.95
C ARG A 26 1.34 7.46 -5.24
N PRO A 27 0.08 7.93 -5.20
CA PRO A 27 -1.06 7.07 -5.49
C PRO A 27 -0.96 6.43 -6.88
N ILE A 28 -1.36 5.15 -6.98
CA ILE A 28 -1.32 4.33 -8.19
C ILE A 28 -2.66 3.55 -8.36
N PRO A 29 -3.81 4.26 -8.39
CA PRO A 29 -5.12 3.58 -8.42
C PRO A 29 -5.26 2.66 -9.64
N GLU A 30 -4.70 3.06 -10.78
CA GLU A 30 -4.72 2.26 -12.02
C GLU A 30 -3.99 0.92 -11.89
N VAL A 31 -2.99 0.83 -11.03
CA VAL A 31 -2.24 -0.41 -10.77
C VAL A 31 -3.01 -1.26 -9.77
N LEU A 32 -3.43 -0.68 -8.64
CA LEU A 32 -4.07 -1.42 -7.56
C LEU A 32 -5.49 -1.88 -7.88
N ALA A 33 -6.19 -1.23 -8.83
CA ALA A 33 -7.47 -1.67 -9.34
C ALA A 33 -7.41 -3.03 -10.05
N GLY A 34 -6.22 -3.45 -10.52
CA GLY A 34 -6.02 -4.78 -11.11
C GLY A 34 -5.78 -5.89 -10.09
N PHE A 35 -5.78 -5.57 -8.79
CA PHE A 35 -5.36 -6.47 -7.73
C PHE A 35 -6.47 -6.65 -6.67
N ASP A 36 -6.76 -7.91 -6.36
CA ASP A 36 -7.81 -8.32 -5.43
C ASP A 36 -7.29 -8.76 -4.05
N GLU A 37 -5.99 -8.60 -3.78
CA GLU A 37 -5.40 -9.00 -2.51
C GLU A 37 -6.10 -8.33 -1.32
N PRO A 38 -6.37 -9.10 -0.25
CA PRO A 38 -7.09 -8.59 0.91
C PRO A 38 -6.25 -7.61 1.73
N LEU A 39 -4.91 -7.68 1.62
CA LEU A 39 -3.98 -6.80 2.32
C LEU A 39 -3.04 -6.12 1.33
N ILE A 40 -3.03 -4.79 1.36
CA ILE A 40 -2.13 -3.97 0.56
C ILE A 40 -1.32 -3.09 1.52
N ALA A 41 -0.07 -3.46 1.77
CA ALA A 41 0.87 -2.62 2.49
C ALA A 41 1.29 -1.45 1.58
N HIS A 42 0.91 -0.23 1.98
CA HIS A 42 1.02 0.96 1.14
C HIS A 42 1.77 2.09 1.83
N ASP A 43 2.66 2.74 1.10
CA ASP A 43 3.36 3.95 1.53
C ASP A 43 2.35 5.08 1.80
N CYS A 44 2.43 5.69 2.99
CA CYS A 44 1.66 6.87 3.33
C CYS A 44 2.34 7.69 4.42
N VAL A 45 2.59 8.95 4.11
CA VAL A 45 2.88 10.01 5.08
C VAL A 45 1.63 10.85 5.33
N LEU A 46 1.61 11.69 6.38
CA LEU A 46 0.48 12.61 6.58
C LEU A 46 0.38 13.65 5.46
N SER A 47 1.51 14.27 5.12
CA SER A 47 1.60 15.28 4.06
C SER A 47 2.44 14.74 2.92
N GLY A 48 1.78 14.43 1.81
CA GLY A 48 2.44 13.86 0.63
C GLY A 48 3.52 14.76 0.05
N ASN A 49 4.44 14.15 -0.70
CA ASN A 49 5.50 14.85 -1.44
C ASN A 49 5.72 14.12 -2.79
N PRO A 50 6.62 14.59 -3.69
CA PRO A 50 6.81 13.94 -5.00
C PRO A 50 7.21 12.46 -4.95
N SER A 51 7.73 11.97 -3.83
CA SER A 51 8.15 10.59 -3.62
C SER A 51 7.09 9.73 -2.92
N HIS A 52 6.30 10.32 -2.02
CA HIS A 52 5.42 9.59 -1.09
C HIS A 52 3.96 10.05 -1.15
N SER A 53 3.04 9.12 -0.98
CA SER A 53 1.61 9.41 -0.88
C SER A 53 1.29 10.14 0.43
N GLY A 54 0.48 11.19 0.34
CA GLY A 54 -0.17 11.79 1.51
C GLY A 54 -1.52 11.13 1.77
N ILE A 55 -2.00 11.14 3.02
CA ILE A 55 -3.31 10.55 3.34
C ILE A 55 -4.46 11.23 2.57
N ASP A 56 -4.41 12.55 2.43
CA ASP A 56 -5.40 13.31 1.63
C ASP A 56 -5.32 13.00 0.12
N ASP A 57 -4.16 12.50 -0.35
CA ASP A 57 -4.03 12.01 -1.74
C ASP A 57 -4.72 10.66 -1.91
N LEU A 58 -4.53 9.74 -0.95
CA LEU A 58 -5.17 8.43 -0.98
C LEU A 58 -6.69 8.55 -0.87
N GLU A 59 -7.19 9.34 0.07
CA GLU A 59 -8.63 9.62 0.26
C GLU A 59 -9.31 10.18 -1.00
N ARG A 60 -8.56 10.96 -1.79
CA ARG A 60 -9.07 11.58 -3.03
C ARG A 60 -9.02 10.63 -4.22
N GLU A 61 -7.98 9.81 -4.33
CA GLU A 61 -7.69 9.03 -5.54
C GLU A 61 -8.19 7.59 -5.46
N TYR A 62 -8.37 7.02 -4.26
CA TYR A 62 -8.75 5.62 -4.09
C TYR A 62 -10.22 5.47 -3.72
N PRO A 63 -10.95 4.51 -4.34
CA PRO A 63 -12.28 4.16 -3.90
C PRO A 63 -12.24 3.58 -2.48
N ARG A 64 -13.37 3.64 -1.77
CA ARG A 64 -13.44 3.26 -0.35
C ARG A 64 -13.03 1.80 -0.14
N GLU A 65 -13.43 0.93 -1.05
CA GLU A 65 -13.13 -0.50 -1.00
C GLU A 65 -11.62 -0.77 -1.13
N LEU A 66 -10.89 0.07 -1.86
CA LEU A 66 -9.42 -0.03 -1.94
C LEU A 66 -8.79 0.48 -0.63
N LEU A 67 -9.28 1.60 -0.09
CA LEU A 67 -8.80 2.18 1.17
C LEU A 67 -8.95 1.20 2.35
N ASP A 68 -10.05 0.46 2.41
CA ASP A 68 -10.33 -0.51 3.49
C ASP A 68 -9.37 -1.71 3.49
N ARG A 69 -8.64 -1.96 2.39
CA ARG A 69 -7.61 -3.03 2.29
C ARG A 69 -6.20 -2.55 2.62
N LEU A 70 -6.01 -1.25 2.81
CA LEU A 70 -4.67 -0.69 3.01
C LEU A 70 -4.17 -0.93 4.43
N LEU A 71 -2.91 -1.35 4.53
CA LEU A 71 -2.09 -1.26 5.73
C LEU A 71 -1.02 -0.18 5.50
N LEU A 72 -1.19 0.99 6.12
CA LEU A 72 -0.33 2.13 5.88
C LEU A 72 1.01 2.02 6.61
N TYR A 73 2.11 2.33 5.93
CA TYR A 73 3.46 2.37 6.51
C TYR A 73 4.25 3.59 5.98
N HIS A 74 5.52 3.75 6.41
CA HIS A 74 6.45 4.84 6.01
C HIS A 74 6.14 6.23 6.59
N TYR A 75 5.14 6.33 7.46
CA TYR A 75 4.86 7.55 8.21
C TYR A 75 6.10 8.02 9.00
N ALA A 76 6.26 9.34 9.19
CA ALA A 76 7.52 9.92 9.65
C ALA A 76 7.75 9.78 11.17
N SER A 77 6.69 9.53 11.95
CA SER A 77 6.77 9.45 13.41
C SER A 77 5.63 8.60 14.01
N ALA A 78 5.78 8.15 15.26
CA ALA A 78 4.70 7.45 15.96
C ALA A 78 3.43 8.30 16.05
N GLU A 79 3.57 9.62 16.24
CA GLU A 79 2.44 10.58 16.26
C GLU A 79 1.72 10.63 14.91
N ASP A 80 2.48 10.62 13.80
CA ASP A 80 1.88 10.55 12.46
C ASP A 80 1.09 9.26 12.28
N GLY A 81 1.63 8.13 12.76
CA GLY A 81 0.95 6.85 12.76
C GLY A 81 -0.37 6.88 13.54
N GLU A 82 -0.40 7.51 14.72
CA GLU A 82 -1.64 7.66 15.49
C GLU A 82 -2.65 8.55 14.76
N ARG A 83 -2.22 9.65 14.14
CA ARG A 83 -3.12 10.53 13.37
C ARG A 83 -3.75 9.81 12.17
N LEU A 84 -3.02 8.87 11.55
CA LEU A 84 -3.57 7.99 10.51
C LEU A 84 -4.59 7.00 11.08
N ARG A 85 -4.34 6.42 12.27
CA ARG A 85 -5.31 5.54 12.96
C ARG A 85 -6.57 6.26 13.40
N GLU A 86 -6.44 7.49 13.91
CA GLU A 86 -7.57 8.34 14.30
C GLU A 86 -8.49 8.66 13.10
N ARG A 87 -7.93 8.70 11.89
CA ARG A 87 -8.70 8.79 10.64
C ARG A 87 -9.37 7.48 10.22
N GLY A 88 -9.13 6.38 10.93
CA GLY A 88 -9.77 5.08 10.72
C GLY A 88 -8.98 4.10 9.86
N TYR A 89 -7.71 4.37 9.57
CA TYR A 89 -6.87 3.49 8.75
C TYR A 89 -6.14 2.45 9.58
N ALA A 90 -5.91 1.27 8.98
CA ALA A 90 -4.95 0.32 9.53
C ALA A 90 -3.52 0.84 9.27
N VAL A 91 -2.70 0.85 10.32
CA VAL A 91 -1.33 1.42 10.27
C VAL A 91 -0.36 0.42 10.87
N ALA A 92 0.68 0.08 10.10
CA ALA A 92 1.70 -0.87 10.51
C ALA A 92 2.46 -0.38 11.75
N VAL A 93 2.87 -1.30 12.63
CA VAL A 93 3.68 -1.03 13.83
C VAL A 93 4.96 -1.87 13.79
N PRO A 94 6.13 -1.33 14.20
CA PRO A 94 7.36 -2.12 14.30
C PRO A 94 7.19 -3.38 15.16
N GLY A 95 7.63 -4.52 14.62
CA GLY A 95 7.57 -5.81 15.31
C GLY A 95 6.20 -6.51 15.28
N GLN A 96 5.16 -5.88 14.74
CA GLN A 96 3.85 -6.50 14.59
C GLN A 96 3.84 -7.48 13.40
N GLY A 97 3.37 -8.71 13.66
CA GLY A 97 3.04 -9.68 12.62
C GLY A 97 1.62 -9.48 12.09
N TYR A 98 1.40 -9.79 10.81
CA TYR A 98 0.10 -9.74 10.16
C TYR A 98 -0.20 -11.11 9.55
N ASP A 99 -1.38 -11.63 9.82
CA ASP A 99 -1.84 -12.86 9.19
C ASP A 99 -2.11 -12.61 7.72
N LEU A 100 -1.52 -13.45 6.87
CA LEU A 100 -1.66 -13.37 5.43
C LEU A 100 -2.49 -14.54 4.93
N SER A 101 -3.28 -14.28 3.91
CA SER A 101 -3.94 -15.36 3.17
C SER A 101 -2.88 -16.26 2.52
N PRO A 102 -3.10 -17.58 2.46
CA PRO A 102 -2.20 -18.46 1.74
C PRO A 102 -2.10 -18.00 0.28
N PRO A 103 -0.88 -17.99 -0.31
CA PRO A 103 -0.74 -17.60 -1.70
C PRO A 103 -1.55 -18.52 -2.61
N SER A 104 -2.04 -17.97 -3.71
CA SER A 104 -2.57 -18.79 -4.80
C SER A 104 -1.49 -19.77 -5.27
N PRO A 105 -1.88 -20.99 -5.67
CA PRO A 105 -0.95 -21.94 -6.27
C PRO A 105 -0.20 -21.28 -7.42
N LEU A 106 1.06 -21.66 -7.61
CA LEU A 106 1.75 -21.35 -8.84
C LEU A 106 0.91 -21.90 -9.99
N VAL A 107 0.44 -21.01 -10.85
CA VAL A 107 0.03 -21.41 -12.18
C VAL A 107 1.34 -21.60 -12.93
N ASP A 108 1.68 -22.85 -13.23
CA ASP A 108 2.72 -23.12 -14.22
C ASP A 108 2.24 -22.47 -15.51
N ASP A 109 2.92 -21.41 -15.97
CA ASP A 109 2.76 -20.89 -17.32
C ASP A 109 3.21 -21.99 -18.28
N VAL A 110 2.29 -22.89 -18.62
CA VAL A 110 2.46 -23.81 -19.74
C VAL A 110 2.27 -22.99 -21.01
N THR A 111 3.39 -22.40 -21.46
CA THR A 111 3.73 -21.86 -22.80
C THR A 111 2.74 -20.94 -23.51
#